data_AF-A0A3M5T6E5-F1
#
_entry.id   AF-A0A3M5T6E5-F1
#
_cell.length_a   1.000
_cell.length_b   1.000
_cell.length_c   1.000
_cell.angle_alpha   90.00
_cell.angle_beta   90.00
_cell.angle_gamma   90.00
#
_symmetry.space_group_name_H-M   'P 1'
#
loop_
_entity.id
_entity.type
_entity.pdbx_description
1 polymer ?
#
loop_
_entity_poly.entity_id
_entity_poly.type
_entity_poly.pdbx_seq_one_letter_code
_entity_poly.pdbx_strand_id
1 'polypeptide(L)'
;MVFVIDSTISMDPYIERTREAIAKVYAQIAKENLGRQVKFGLVAFRSSTQAVPGLEYVTKMYADPNTVKDGADFLAKAADLKQAKVSSKSFNEDSYAGVMQAIDKVDWSPFGARYVVLITDAGALDGDDKLSGTGLNAEQVRIEASNPGVAIYTLHLKTAAGAKDHAKAEAQYQALSTYTGTNTSLYYPVDAGDLNAFGSKVDALASAITGQVKAAYMGDDAIGSAMNSKPAPAEQKMLDDAALIGHAMRLAYLGEKTGSQAPPVFQAWIADRDPIKQNVPTTDVRVLLTKSQLSDLSDVLKKILDAANEGMISPSEMFERLRSVAATMGTDPNQLKQNGTAKLSELGVLGEYLDDLPYHSEVLNLDEDTWKSWDGLAQEKFIRTLSTKLRHYQVYNADVDRWVPLAEGSDARDNVYPVPLEMMP
;
A
#
# COMPACT_ATOMS: atom_id res chain seq x y z
N MET A 1 7.90 15.66 4.34
CA MET A 1 6.73 15.04 5.01
C MET A 1 5.46 15.60 4.41
N VAL A 2 4.50 14.76 4.03
CA VAL A 2 3.24 15.20 3.41
C VAL A 2 2.07 14.71 4.26
N PHE A 3 1.20 15.62 4.66
CA PHE A 3 -0.04 15.26 5.34
C PHE A 3 -1.12 14.97 4.29
N VAL A 4 -1.80 13.85 4.42
CA VAL A 4 -2.92 13.43 3.60
C VAL A 4 -4.14 13.39 4.50
N ILE A 5 -5.06 14.35 4.35
CA ILE A 5 -6.13 14.58 5.33
C ILE A 5 -7.50 14.38 4.67
N ASP A 6 -8.36 13.61 5.34
CA ASP A 6 -9.77 13.54 5.00
C ASP A 6 -10.41 14.93 5.20
N SER A 7 -11.13 15.40 4.18
CA SER A 7 -11.81 16.70 4.20
C SER A 7 -13.33 16.59 4.05
N THR A 8 -13.93 15.52 4.57
CA THR A 8 -15.39 15.31 4.65
C THR A 8 -16.01 16.02 5.87
N ILE A 9 -17.35 15.99 6.01
CA ILE A 9 -18.15 16.84 6.93
C ILE A 9 -17.81 16.67 8.42
N SER A 10 -17.11 15.61 8.82
CA SER A 10 -16.70 15.38 10.23
C SER A 10 -15.30 15.91 10.56
N MET A 11 -14.55 16.40 9.56
CA MET A 11 -13.10 16.56 9.68
C MET A 11 -12.62 17.97 10.06
N ASP A 12 -13.47 19.01 10.07
CA ASP A 12 -13.03 20.41 10.34
C ASP A 12 -12.16 20.55 11.60
N PRO A 13 -12.58 20.03 12.78
CA PRO A 13 -11.81 20.21 14.00
C PRO A 13 -10.42 19.57 13.93
N TYR A 14 -10.30 18.44 13.21
CA TYR A 14 -9.03 17.73 13.03
C TYR A 14 -8.15 18.43 11.99
N ILE A 15 -8.73 18.99 10.92
CA ILE A 15 -8.01 19.82 9.95
C ILE A 15 -7.37 21.02 10.65
N GLU A 16 -8.14 21.77 11.43
CA GLU A 16 -7.63 22.92 12.19
C GLU A 16 -6.52 22.48 13.15
N ARG A 17 -6.75 21.39 13.89
CA ARG A 17 -5.77 20.88 14.85
C ARG A 17 -4.47 20.41 14.18
N THR A 18 -4.54 19.82 12.98
CA THR A 18 -3.34 19.48 12.20
C THR A 18 -2.60 20.72 11.73
N ARG A 19 -3.30 21.78 11.28
CA ARG A 19 -2.66 23.06 10.92
C ARG A 19 -1.92 23.68 12.11
N GLU A 20 -2.53 23.67 13.29
CA GLU A 20 -1.88 24.14 14.53
C GLU A 20 -0.62 23.34 14.87
N ALA A 21 -0.69 22.01 14.79
CA ALA A 21 0.45 21.13 15.09
C ALA A 21 1.63 21.41 14.15
N ILE A 22 1.36 21.55 12.85
CA ILE A 22 2.38 21.87 11.85
C ILE A 22 2.98 23.26 12.10
N ALA A 23 2.16 24.24 12.48
CA ALA A 23 2.64 25.58 12.83
C ALA A 23 3.63 25.56 14.00
N LYS A 24 3.35 24.76 15.04
CA LYS A 24 4.26 24.57 16.18
C LYS A 24 5.58 23.94 15.75
N VAL A 25 5.51 22.90 14.92
CA VAL A 25 6.69 22.19 14.43
C VAL A 25 7.56 23.11 13.58
N TYR A 26 6.97 23.93 12.69
CA TYR A 26 7.70 24.97 11.97
C TYR A 26 8.38 25.98 12.91
N ALA A 27 7.68 26.42 13.97
CA ALA A 27 8.25 27.34 14.95
C ALA A 27 9.46 26.73 15.68
N GLN A 28 9.43 25.41 15.95
CA GLN A 28 10.56 24.69 16.52
C GLN A 28 11.72 24.55 15.54
N ILE A 29 11.45 24.12 14.30
CA ILE A 29 12.44 23.99 13.22
C ILE A 29 13.13 25.34 12.94
N ALA A 30 12.37 26.43 12.96
CA ALA A 30 12.89 27.78 12.76
C ALA A 30 13.86 28.19 13.87
N LYS A 31 13.54 27.90 15.14
CA LYS A 31 14.46 28.13 16.28
C LYS A 31 15.76 27.36 16.14
N GLU A 32 15.70 26.19 15.50
CA GLU A 32 16.84 25.29 15.33
C GLU A 32 17.60 25.49 14.01
N ASN A 33 17.22 26.48 13.19
CA ASN A 33 17.79 26.77 11.86
C ASN A 33 17.72 25.60 10.86
N LEU A 34 16.74 24.70 11.02
CA LEU A 34 16.55 23.51 10.17
C LEU A 34 15.54 23.74 9.03
N GLY A 35 15.08 24.98 8.81
CA GLY A 35 14.00 25.31 7.85
C GLY A 35 14.29 24.95 6.38
N ARG A 36 15.56 24.68 6.03
CA ARG A 36 15.94 24.16 4.71
C ARG A 36 15.89 22.64 4.61
N GLN A 37 15.99 21.93 5.74
CA GLN A 37 16.13 20.47 5.80
C GLN A 37 14.79 19.75 5.91
N VAL A 38 13.77 20.41 6.44
CA VAL A 38 12.44 19.83 6.60
C VAL A 38 11.43 20.61 5.77
N LYS A 39 10.71 19.89 4.90
CA LYS A 39 9.63 20.41 4.08
C LYS A 39 8.32 19.69 4.37
N PHE A 40 7.24 20.46 4.42
CA PHE A 40 5.90 19.96 4.66
C PHE A 40 5.00 20.17 3.44
N GLY A 41 4.24 19.14 3.11
CA GLY A 41 3.18 19.17 2.10
C GLY A 41 1.82 18.87 2.69
N LEU A 42 0.78 19.20 1.94
CA LEU A 42 -0.60 18.97 2.31
C LEU A 42 -1.41 18.55 1.08
N VAL A 43 -2.01 17.37 1.18
CA VAL A 43 -3.00 16.82 0.26
C VAL A 43 -4.28 16.60 1.06
N ALA A 44 -5.42 16.95 0.48
CA ALA A 44 -6.70 16.55 1.02
C ALA A 44 -7.41 15.61 0.06
N PHE A 45 -8.24 14.73 0.62
CA PHE A 45 -9.13 13.88 -0.17
C PHE A 45 -10.56 13.92 0.38
N ARG A 46 -11.49 13.44 -0.43
CA ARG A 46 -12.92 13.24 -0.15
C ARG A 46 -13.33 11.92 -0.81
N SER A 47 -14.61 11.78 -1.14
CA SER A 47 -15.16 10.67 -1.90
C SER A 47 -15.23 10.92 -3.41
N SER A 48 -15.79 9.94 -4.12
CA SER A 48 -16.11 10.01 -5.55
C SER A 48 -17.03 11.18 -5.91
N THR A 49 -16.49 12.14 -6.67
CA THR A 49 -17.25 13.24 -7.28
C THR A 49 -18.16 12.79 -8.42
N GLN A 50 -17.93 11.60 -8.99
CA GLN A 50 -18.83 11.02 -9.98
C GLN A 50 -20.15 10.62 -9.33
N ALA A 51 -20.11 10.10 -8.10
CA ALA A 51 -21.31 9.77 -7.33
C ALA A 51 -21.95 11.00 -6.68
N VAL A 52 -21.15 11.93 -6.16
CA VAL A 52 -21.62 13.16 -5.51
C VAL A 52 -20.83 14.36 -6.04
N PRO A 53 -21.28 15.01 -7.13
CA PRO A 53 -20.56 16.16 -7.71
C PRO A 53 -20.36 17.34 -6.75
N GLY A 54 -21.23 17.49 -5.75
CA GLY A 54 -21.11 18.52 -4.71
C GLY A 54 -19.89 18.38 -3.79
N LEU A 55 -19.14 17.26 -3.88
CA LEU A 55 -17.86 17.08 -3.18
C LEU A 55 -16.71 17.87 -3.81
N GLU A 56 -16.90 18.48 -4.99
CA GLU A 56 -15.94 19.37 -5.69
C GLU A 56 -14.65 18.71 -6.19
N TYR A 57 -13.99 17.85 -5.41
CA TYR A 57 -12.78 17.12 -5.77
C TYR A 57 -12.70 15.76 -5.06
N VAL A 58 -12.03 14.78 -5.67
CA VAL A 58 -11.66 13.52 -5.01
C VAL A 58 -10.36 13.74 -4.22
N THR A 59 -9.34 14.32 -4.87
CA THR A 59 -8.07 14.69 -4.25
C THR A 59 -7.66 16.09 -4.66
N LYS A 60 -6.92 16.79 -3.79
CA LYS A 60 -6.37 18.11 -4.08
C LYS A 60 -5.08 18.33 -3.30
N MET A 61 -4.02 18.71 -4.01
CA MET A 61 -2.78 19.18 -3.39
C MET A 61 -2.91 20.67 -3.04
N TYR A 62 -2.83 20.98 -1.75
CA TYR A 62 -2.87 22.37 -1.26
C TYR A 62 -1.46 22.94 -1.11
N ALA A 63 -0.51 22.11 -0.65
CA ALA A 63 0.88 22.50 -0.49
C ALA A 63 1.82 21.41 -1.01
N ASP A 64 2.62 21.74 -2.02
CA ASP A 64 3.72 20.89 -2.51
C ASP A 64 4.99 21.19 -1.71
N PRO A 65 5.58 20.20 -1.00
CA PRO A 65 6.78 20.42 -0.19
C PRO A 65 7.98 20.97 -0.99
N ASN A 66 8.02 20.78 -2.31
CA ASN A 66 9.08 21.30 -3.18
C ASN A 66 8.97 22.82 -3.39
N THR A 67 7.77 23.39 -3.26
CA THR A 67 7.50 24.81 -3.53
C THR A 67 7.31 25.63 -2.25
N VAL A 68 7.01 24.97 -1.14
CA VAL A 68 6.79 25.62 0.16
C VAL A 68 8.08 26.24 0.68
N LYS A 69 8.04 27.55 0.93
CA LYS A 69 9.21 28.32 1.38
C LYS A 69 9.47 28.14 2.86
N ASP A 70 8.45 28.38 3.67
CA ASP A 70 8.49 28.38 5.13
C ASP A 70 7.11 28.05 5.73
N GLY A 71 7.01 28.11 7.06
CA GLY A 71 5.75 27.82 7.77
C GLY A 71 4.62 28.81 7.48
N ALA A 72 4.94 30.09 7.22
CA ALA A 72 3.92 31.08 6.90
C ALA A 72 3.33 30.83 5.50
N ASP A 73 4.18 30.51 4.52
CA ASP A 73 3.76 30.12 3.18
C ASP A 73 2.94 28.81 3.20
N PHE A 74 3.36 27.82 3.99
CA PHE A 74 2.58 26.60 4.19
C PHE A 74 1.17 26.89 4.74
N LEU A 75 1.08 27.68 5.82
CA LEU A 75 -0.20 28.01 6.45
C LEU A 75 -1.10 28.81 5.51
N ALA A 76 -0.54 29.72 4.72
CA ALA A 76 -1.29 30.47 3.70
C ALA A 76 -1.86 29.52 2.63
N LYS A 77 -1.07 28.57 2.14
CA LYS A 77 -1.51 27.55 1.17
C LYS A 77 -2.55 26.58 1.76
N ALA A 78 -2.43 26.26 3.05
CA ALA A 78 -3.32 25.36 3.75
C ALA A 78 -4.63 26.02 4.22
N ALA A 79 -4.71 27.36 4.25
CA ALA A 79 -5.86 28.10 4.77
C ALA A 79 -7.16 27.84 4.00
N ASP A 80 -7.05 27.49 2.71
CA ASP A 80 -8.19 27.19 1.85
C ASP A 80 -8.74 25.77 2.05
N LEU A 81 -8.03 24.90 2.78
CA LEU A 81 -8.52 23.56 3.08
C LEU A 81 -9.67 23.63 4.06
N LYS A 82 -10.87 23.27 3.61
CA LYS A 82 -12.08 23.20 4.44
C LYS A 82 -12.79 21.87 4.24
N GLN A 83 -13.56 21.47 5.25
CA GLN A 83 -14.44 20.32 5.10
C GLN A 83 -15.44 20.48 3.94
N ALA A 84 -15.93 19.35 3.43
CA ALA A 84 -16.96 19.29 2.42
C ALA A 84 -18.26 19.92 2.94
N LYS A 85 -19.08 20.44 2.01
CA LYS A 85 -20.40 21.02 2.32
C LYS A 85 -21.54 20.01 2.18
N VAL A 86 -21.26 18.86 1.56
CA VAL A 86 -22.22 17.79 1.30
C VAL A 86 -21.65 16.46 1.76
N SER A 87 -22.51 15.54 2.16
CA SER A 87 -22.12 14.18 2.55
C SER A 87 -21.73 13.37 1.32
N SER A 88 -20.78 12.48 1.50
CA SER A 88 -20.43 11.42 0.57
C SER A 88 -21.56 10.40 0.42
N LYS A 89 -21.48 9.55 -0.61
CA LYS A 89 -22.47 8.50 -0.88
C LYS A 89 -22.37 7.33 0.10
N SER A 90 -21.16 7.08 0.60
CA SER A 90 -20.81 6.00 1.52
C SER A 90 -20.02 6.57 2.69
N PHE A 91 -19.99 5.86 3.82
CA PHE A 91 -19.11 6.24 4.92
C PHE A 91 -17.63 6.11 4.54
N ASN A 92 -17.27 5.11 3.73
CA ASN A 92 -15.92 4.94 3.21
C ASN A 92 -15.58 6.04 2.21
N GLU A 93 -14.34 6.51 2.28
CA GLU A 93 -13.80 7.65 1.52
C GLU A 93 -12.57 7.24 0.70
N ASP A 94 -12.15 8.07 -0.26
CA ASP A 94 -11.08 7.72 -1.20
C ASP A 94 -9.68 8.07 -0.66
N SER A 95 -9.35 7.52 0.51
CA SER A 95 -8.07 7.77 1.18
C SER A 95 -6.88 7.25 0.37
N TYR A 96 -7.05 6.16 -0.37
CA TYR A 96 -6.05 5.62 -1.30
C TYR A 96 -5.75 6.60 -2.43
N ALA A 97 -6.76 7.26 -3.03
CA ALA A 97 -6.49 8.34 -3.98
C ALA A 97 -5.71 9.48 -3.34
N GLY A 98 -6.05 9.86 -2.11
CA GLY A 98 -5.30 10.89 -1.37
C GLY A 98 -3.81 10.54 -1.19
N VAL A 99 -3.52 9.29 -0.84
CA VAL A 99 -2.15 8.79 -0.67
C VAL A 99 -1.43 8.71 -2.02
N MET A 100 -2.06 8.17 -3.06
CA MET A 100 -1.50 8.12 -4.41
C MET A 100 -1.23 9.53 -4.98
N GLN A 101 -2.08 10.51 -4.72
CA GLN A 101 -1.82 11.91 -5.09
C GLN A 101 -0.51 12.43 -4.47
N ALA A 102 -0.19 12.04 -3.23
CA ALA A 102 1.08 12.40 -2.59
C ALA A 102 2.27 11.62 -3.19
N ILE A 103 2.09 10.33 -3.51
CA ILE A 103 3.13 9.48 -4.10
C ILE A 103 3.47 9.95 -5.52
N ASP A 104 2.46 10.19 -6.37
CA ASP A 104 2.61 10.42 -7.80
C ASP A 104 2.98 11.87 -8.17
N LYS A 105 2.53 12.84 -7.37
CA LYS A 105 2.66 14.27 -7.73
C LYS A 105 3.77 15.00 -7.01
N VAL A 106 4.26 14.48 -5.89
CA VAL A 106 5.40 15.06 -5.19
C VAL A 106 6.68 14.49 -5.79
N ASP A 107 7.60 15.35 -6.20
CA ASP A 107 8.96 14.90 -6.48
C ASP A 107 9.65 14.56 -5.16
N TRP A 108 9.84 13.26 -4.90
CA TRP A 108 10.47 12.75 -3.69
C TRP A 108 12.00 12.67 -3.78
N SER A 109 12.56 12.81 -4.98
CA SER A 109 13.99 12.63 -5.24
C SER A 109 14.92 13.54 -4.41
N PRO A 110 14.57 14.81 -4.09
CA PRO A 110 15.44 15.68 -3.31
C PRO A 110 15.49 15.33 -1.81
N PHE A 111 14.59 14.46 -1.33
CA PHE A 111 14.42 14.18 0.09
C PHE A 111 15.05 12.84 0.48
N GLY A 112 15.92 12.84 1.49
CA GLY A 112 16.51 11.61 2.04
C GLY A 112 15.60 10.85 3.03
N ALA A 113 14.64 11.54 3.63
CA ALA A 113 13.65 10.94 4.52
C ALA A 113 12.23 11.35 4.07
N ARG A 114 11.37 10.36 3.85
CA ARG A 114 10.13 10.52 3.08
C ARG A 114 8.96 9.93 3.85
N TYR A 115 8.04 10.80 4.27
CA TYR A 115 6.95 10.44 5.17
C TYR A 115 5.62 10.96 4.62
N VAL A 116 4.61 10.11 4.63
CA VAL A 116 3.20 10.46 4.45
C VAL A 116 2.48 10.20 5.76
N VAL A 117 1.66 11.17 6.21
CA VAL A 117 0.80 11.03 7.39
C VAL A 117 -0.64 11.12 6.95
N LEU A 118 -1.31 9.97 6.87
CA LEU A 118 -2.73 9.83 6.56
C LEU A 118 -3.58 10.07 7.81
N ILE A 119 -4.60 10.92 7.72
CA ILE A 119 -5.52 11.26 8.81
C ILE A 119 -6.95 11.10 8.30
N THR A 120 -7.73 10.23 8.92
CA THR A 120 -9.08 9.87 8.46
C THR A 120 -9.92 9.27 9.60
N ASP A 121 -11.23 9.53 9.61
CA ASP A 121 -12.20 8.88 10.50
C ASP A 121 -13.01 7.77 9.82
N ALA A 122 -12.75 7.52 8.54
CA ALA A 122 -13.42 6.52 7.73
C ALA A 122 -12.44 5.53 7.08
N GLY A 123 -12.94 4.34 6.77
CA GLY A 123 -12.27 3.34 5.94
C GLY A 123 -12.12 3.77 4.49
N ALA A 124 -11.27 3.05 3.77
CA ALA A 124 -10.96 3.34 2.39
C ALA A 124 -11.99 2.72 1.43
N LEU A 125 -12.21 3.37 0.30
CA LEU A 125 -12.78 2.76 -0.90
C LEU A 125 -11.75 1.78 -1.49
N ASP A 126 -12.08 0.50 -1.42
CA ASP A 126 -11.18 -0.58 -1.82
C ASP A 126 -11.07 -0.71 -3.35
N GLY A 127 -10.13 -1.52 -3.83
CA GLY A 127 -9.82 -1.58 -5.27
C GLY A 127 -10.95 -2.09 -6.17
N ASP A 128 -11.91 -2.83 -5.60
CA ASP A 128 -13.10 -3.34 -6.27
C ASP A 128 -14.33 -2.43 -6.12
N ASP A 129 -14.23 -1.36 -5.32
CA ASP A 129 -15.33 -0.41 -5.16
C ASP A 129 -15.45 0.46 -6.43
N LYS A 130 -16.66 0.52 -6.98
CA LYS A 130 -16.98 1.34 -8.18
C LYS A 130 -16.77 2.83 -7.95
N LEU A 131 -16.71 3.27 -6.69
CA LEU A 131 -16.45 4.64 -6.30
C LEU A 131 -14.94 4.94 -6.14
N SER A 132 -14.07 3.92 -6.13
CA SER A 132 -12.63 4.09 -5.97
C SER A 132 -12.02 4.82 -7.17
N GLY A 133 -11.33 5.93 -6.91
CA GLY A 133 -10.64 6.73 -7.92
C GLY A 133 -9.33 6.10 -8.38
N THR A 134 -8.69 5.28 -7.53
CA THR A 134 -7.47 4.55 -7.88
C THR A 134 -7.78 3.16 -8.40
N GLY A 135 -8.84 2.52 -7.89
CA GLY A 135 -9.08 1.09 -8.02
C GLY A 135 -7.95 0.22 -7.43
N LEU A 136 -7.16 0.79 -6.52
CA LEU A 136 -6.11 0.08 -5.80
C LEU A 136 -6.58 -0.30 -4.39
N ASN A 137 -6.12 -1.43 -3.87
CA ASN A 137 -6.28 -1.83 -2.47
C ASN A 137 -5.10 -1.35 -1.59
N ALA A 138 -5.14 -1.65 -0.29
CA ALA A 138 -4.13 -1.22 0.68
C ALA A 138 -2.71 -1.67 0.31
N GLU A 139 -2.56 -2.94 -0.05
CA GLU A 139 -1.28 -3.57 -0.37
C GLU A 139 -0.70 -2.97 -1.65
N GLN A 140 -1.54 -2.69 -2.64
CA GLN A 140 -1.15 -2.02 -3.89
C GLN A 140 -0.61 -0.62 -3.63
N VAL A 141 -1.34 0.20 -2.87
CA VAL A 141 -0.89 1.55 -2.54
C VAL A 141 0.40 1.52 -1.72
N ARG A 142 0.56 0.55 -0.80
CA ARG A 142 1.82 0.33 -0.07
C ARG A 142 2.98 0.01 -1.01
N ILE A 143 2.77 -0.87 -2.00
CA ILE A 143 3.81 -1.20 -3.00
C ILE A 143 4.20 0.06 -3.77
N GLU A 144 3.24 0.87 -4.20
CA GLU A 144 3.54 2.13 -4.89
C GLU A 144 4.30 3.12 -4.00
N ALA A 145 4.00 3.17 -2.70
CA ALA A 145 4.74 4.00 -1.74
C ALA A 145 6.18 3.52 -1.51
N SER A 146 6.45 2.22 -1.68
CA SER A 146 7.80 1.65 -1.50
C SER A 146 8.77 2.08 -2.60
N ASN A 147 8.27 2.44 -3.80
CA ASN A 147 9.09 2.89 -4.93
C ASN A 147 9.89 4.17 -4.59
N PRO A 148 9.26 5.28 -4.14
CA PRO A 148 9.98 6.41 -3.59
C PRO A 148 10.46 6.16 -2.16
N GLY A 149 10.33 4.96 -1.57
CA GLY A 149 10.75 4.71 -0.19
C GLY A 149 10.01 5.56 0.86
N VAL A 150 8.72 5.82 0.64
CA VAL A 150 7.87 6.61 1.53
C VAL A 150 7.32 5.71 2.65
N ALA A 151 7.49 6.15 3.90
CA ALA A 151 6.77 5.54 5.03
C ALA A 151 5.41 6.20 5.23
N ILE A 152 4.35 5.40 5.25
CA ILE A 152 2.97 5.85 5.47
C ILE A 152 2.59 5.62 6.94
N TYR A 153 2.35 6.69 7.67
CA TYR A 153 1.74 6.68 9.00
C TYR A 153 0.24 6.89 8.86
N THR A 154 -0.57 6.08 9.53
CA THR A 154 -2.03 6.27 9.52
C THR A 154 -2.54 6.60 10.91
N LEU A 155 -3.09 7.79 11.08
CA LEU A 155 -3.84 8.24 12.25
C LEU A 155 -5.33 8.02 11.99
N HIS A 156 -5.85 6.89 12.46
CA HIS A 156 -7.24 6.51 12.25
C HIS A 156 -8.10 6.98 13.43
N LEU A 157 -8.97 7.95 13.17
CA LEU A 157 -9.86 8.54 14.15
C LEU A 157 -11.06 7.62 14.38
N LYS A 158 -11.15 7.02 15.56
CA LYS A 158 -12.23 6.10 15.95
C LYS A 158 -13.46 6.90 16.39
N THR A 159 -14.13 7.58 15.44
CA THR A 159 -15.37 8.33 15.71
C THR A 159 -16.55 7.41 16.00
N ALA A 160 -17.52 7.89 16.79
CA ALA A 160 -18.75 7.14 17.06
C ALA A 160 -19.54 6.82 15.78
N ALA A 161 -19.48 7.70 14.77
CA ALA A 161 -20.14 7.49 13.48
C ALA A 161 -19.56 6.28 12.72
N GLY A 162 -18.25 6.06 12.83
CA GLY A 162 -17.54 4.95 12.18
C GLY A 162 -17.55 3.62 12.93
N ALA A 163 -18.29 3.48 14.04
CA ALA A 163 -18.20 2.29 14.91
C ALA A 163 -18.39 0.95 14.17
N LYS A 164 -19.20 0.92 13.10
CA LYS A 164 -19.42 -0.27 12.25
C LYS A 164 -18.31 -0.52 11.23
N ASP A 165 -17.53 0.50 10.90
CA ASP A 165 -16.46 0.49 9.90
C ASP A 165 -15.06 0.31 10.51
N HIS A 166 -14.89 0.66 11.80
CA HIS A 166 -13.61 0.67 12.49
C HIS A 166 -12.75 -0.58 12.31
N ALA A 167 -13.35 -1.77 12.30
CA ALA A 167 -12.62 -3.03 12.15
C ALA A 167 -12.12 -3.23 10.71
N LYS A 168 -12.95 -2.90 9.71
CA LYS A 168 -12.58 -2.94 8.29
C LYS A 168 -11.48 -1.92 8.00
N ALA A 169 -11.70 -0.67 8.40
CA ALA A 169 -10.74 0.42 8.24
C ALA A 169 -9.41 0.12 8.94
N GLU A 170 -9.42 -0.51 10.11
CA GLU A 170 -8.20 -0.93 10.79
C GLU A 170 -7.38 -1.94 9.99
N ALA A 171 -8.01 -2.97 9.44
CA ALA A 171 -7.33 -3.96 8.60
C ALA A 171 -6.72 -3.31 7.35
N GLN A 172 -7.50 -2.48 6.66
CA GLN A 172 -7.06 -1.71 5.49
C GLN A 172 -5.84 -0.83 5.82
N TYR A 173 -5.91 -0.09 6.92
CA TYR A 173 -4.85 0.85 7.27
C TYR A 173 -3.63 0.20 7.91
N GLN A 174 -3.76 -0.94 8.58
CA GLN A 174 -2.61 -1.75 8.99
C GLN A 174 -1.85 -2.28 7.76
N ALA A 175 -2.56 -2.79 6.76
CA ALA A 175 -1.96 -3.26 5.52
C ALA A 175 -1.26 -2.14 4.76
N LEU A 176 -1.92 -0.97 4.61
CA LEU A 176 -1.39 0.22 3.94
C LEU A 176 -0.13 0.79 4.63
N SER A 177 -0.15 0.88 5.96
CA SER A 177 0.89 1.56 6.76
C SER A 177 2.03 0.63 7.20
N THR A 178 2.06 -0.61 6.71
CA THR A 178 3.17 -1.52 7.00
C THR A 178 4.40 -1.13 6.18
N TYR A 179 5.46 -0.67 6.84
CA TYR A 179 6.69 -0.30 6.17
C TYR A 179 7.51 -1.54 5.78
N THR A 180 7.71 -1.74 4.48
CA THR A 180 8.36 -2.94 3.92
C THR A 180 9.77 -3.17 4.46
N GLY A 181 10.55 -2.11 4.72
CA GLY A 181 11.94 -2.23 5.17
C GLY A 181 12.10 -2.80 6.59
N THR A 182 11.07 -2.73 7.43
CA THR A 182 11.12 -3.19 8.83
C THR A 182 9.93 -4.06 9.23
N ASN A 183 9.01 -4.33 8.29
CA ASN A 183 7.73 -5.00 8.50
C ASN A 183 6.92 -4.43 9.70
N THR A 184 7.07 -3.12 9.95
CA THR A 184 6.44 -2.43 11.08
C THR A 184 5.17 -1.74 10.64
N SER A 185 4.04 -2.06 11.27
CA SER A 185 2.76 -1.39 11.01
C SER A 185 2.72 -0.02 11.70
N LEU A 186 2.66 1.04 10.90
CA LEU A 186 2.62 2.44 11.35
C LEU A 186 1.18 2.96 11.48
N TYR A 187 0.29 2.07 11.93
CA TYR A 187 -1.12 2.35 12.20
C TYR A 187 -1.33 2.74 13.66
N TYR A 188 -2.00 3.87 13.88
CA TYR A 188 -2.30 4.39 15.20
C TYR A 188 -3.78 4.75 15.30
N PRO A 189 -4.58 4.01 16.09
CA PRO A 189 -5.94 4.40 16.39
C PRO A 189 -5.93 5.59 17.36
N VAL A 190 -6.83 6.54 17.13
CA VAL A 190 -7.02 7.73 17.96
C VAL A 190 -8.48 7.78 18.37
N ASP A 191 -8.76 7.86 19.66
CA ASP A 191 -10.13 8.08 20.12
C ASP A 191 -10.58 9.48 19.67
N ALA A 192 -11.52 9.53 18.74
CA ALA A 192 -11.90 10.78 18.09
C ALA A 192 -12.69 11.70 19.04
N GLY A 193 -13.21 11.18 20.16
CA GLY A 193 -13.82 12.00 21.22
C GLY A 193 -12.84 12.95 21.90
N ASP A 194 -11.52 12.77 21.71
CA ASP A 194 -10.48 13.56 22.35
C ASP A 194 -9.57 14.26 21.32
N LEU A 195 -9.97 15.48 20.93
CA LEU A 195 -9.18 16.37 20.06
C LEU A 195 -7.80 16.73 20.67
N ASN A 196 -7.67 16.69 21.99
CA ASN A 196 -6.38 16.92 22.64
C ASN A 196 -5.47 15.72 22.44
N ALA A 197 -5.97 14.49 22.63
CA ALA A 197 -5.22 13.27 22.35
C ALA A 197 -4.77 13.19 20.88
N PHE A 198 -5.65 13.54 19.92
CA PHE A 198 -5.26 13.66 18.51
C PHE A 198 -4.11 14.68 18.33
N GLY A 199 -4.29 15.89 18.85
CA GLY A 199 -3.27 16.94 18.75
C GLY A 199 -1.93 16.52 19.34
N SER A 200 -1.93 15.92 20.52
CA SER A 200 -0.72 15.43 21.18
C SER A 200 0.00 14.35 20.36
N LYS A 201 -0.75 13.44 19.71
CA LYS A 201 -0.17 12.42 18.82
C LYS A 201 0.45 13.03 17.57
N VAL A 202 -0.24 13.98 16.92
CA VAL A 202 0.32 14.68 15.75
C VAL A 202 1.56 15.49 16.14
N ASP A 203 1.49 16.24 17.25
CA ASP A 203 2.62 17.01 17.79
C ASP A 203 3.82 16.09 18.09
N ALA A 204 3.58 14.95 18.75
CA ALA A 204 4.62 13.98 19.11
C ALA A 204 5.25 13.32 17.86
N LEU A 205 4.43 12.89 16.90
CA LEU A 205 4.91 12.25 15.67
C LEU A 205 5.76 13.23 14.84
N ALA A 206 5.25 14.45 14.63
CA ALA A 206 5.97 15.45 13.87
C ALA A 206 7.28 15.86 14.57
N SER A 207 7.26 16.00 15.90
CA SER A 207 8.48 16.28 16.68
C SER A 207 9.50 15.13 16.60
N ALA A 208 9.05 13.88 16.66
CA ALA A 208 9.93 12.71 16.57
C ALA A 208 10.61 12.59 15.21
N ILE A 209 9.84 12.74 14.13
CA ILE A 209 10.35 12.70 12.76
C ILE A 209 11.36 13.84 12.54
N THR A 210 11.03 15.05 12.97
CA THR A 210 11.95 16.21 12.82
C THR A 210 13.21 16.08 13.66
N GLY A 211 13.11 15.56 14.88
CA GLY A 211 14.24 15.25 15.73
C GLY A 211 15.20 14.22 15.11
N GLN A 212 14.68 13.21 14.40
CA GLN A 212 15.50 12.23 13.69
C GLN A 212 16.20 12.83 12.48
N VAL A 213 15.50 13.63 11.68
CA VAL A 213 16.11 14.35 10.55
C VAL A 213 17.24 15.25 11.05
N LYS A 214 17.04 15.92 12.19
CA LYS A 214 18.10 16.70 12.84
C LYS A 214 19.29 15.84 13.24
N ALA A 215 19.07 14.75 13.98
CA ALA A 215 20.15 13.89 14.45
C ALA A 215 20.95 13.32 13.26
N ALA A 216 20.27 12.90 12.19
CA ALA A 216 20.89 12.47 10.96
C ALA A 216 21.69 13.59 10.27
N TYR A 217 21.17 14.83 10.24
CA TYR A 217 21.85 16.00 9.67
C TYR A 217 23.09 16.42 10.47
N MET A 218 23.02 16.35 11.80
CA MET A 218 24.13 16.72 12.70
C MET A 218 25.20 15.62 12.82
N GLY A 219 24.95 14.43 12.28
CA GLY A 219 25.86 13.29 12.41
C GLY A 219 25.85 12.65 13.81
N ASP A 220 24.82 12.93 14.60
CA ASP A 220 24.67 12.34 15.93
C ASP A 220 24.10 10.92 15.82
N ASP A 221 24.59 10.02 16.65
CA ASP A 221 23.93 8.73 16.89
C ASP A 221 22.57 9.01 17.52
N ALA A 222 21.52 8.96 16.69
CA ALA A 222 20.13 9.06 17.11
C ALA A 222 19.75 7.83 17.97
N ILE A 223 20.30 7.74 19.18
CA ILE A 223 19.86 6.85 20.23
C ILE A 223 19.46 7.74 21.41
N GLY A 224 18.15 7.97 21.55
CA GLY A 224 17.55 8.27 22.85
C GLY A 224 17.51 9.72 23.31
N SER A 225 17.54 10.73 22.44
CA SER A 225 17.39 12.14 22.86
C SER A 225 15.92 12.59 22.95
N ALA A 226 15.13 11.97 23.82
CA ALA A 226 13.87 12.55 24.30
C ALA A 226 13.86 12.52 25.83
N MET A 227 14.53 13.50 26.45
CA MET A 227 14.37 13.80 27.87
C MET A 227 13.13 14.69 28.07
N ASN A 228 12.38 14.35 29.13
CA ASN A 228 11.40 15.15 29.88
C ASN A 228 9.92 15.09 29.50
N SER A 229 9.37 13.87 29.44
CA SER A 229 8.07 13.48 30.00
C SER A 229 7.87 11.99 29.72
N LYS A 230 7.43 11.17 30.68
CA LYS A 230 7.06 9.76 30.36
C LYS A 230 5.83 9.79 29.46
N PRO A 231 5.94 9.46 28.15
CA PRO A 231 4.78 9.45 27.27
C PRO A 231 3.86 8.31 27.69
N ALA A 232 2.58 8.36 27.29
CA ALA A 232 1.73 7.19 27.42
C ALA A 232 2.32 6.01 26.62
N PRO A 233 2.12 4.73 27.00
CA PRO A 233 2.74 3.59 26.32
C PRO A 233 2.49 3.53 24.80
N ALA A 234 1.32 3.98 24.34
CA ALA A 234 0.98 4.05 22.91
C ALA A 234 1.75 5.17 22.17
N GLU A 235 2.05 6.28 22.84
CA GLU A 235 2.91 7.33 22.29
C GLU A 235 4.36 6.86 22.25
N GLN A 236 4.82 6.16 23.29
CA GLN A 236 6.17 5.59 23.31
C GLN A 236 6.40 4.63 22.14
N LYS A 237 5.45 3.72 21.86
CA LYS A 237 5.54 2.82 20.70
C LYS A 237 5.70 3.60 19.40
N MET A 238 4.89 4.65 19.19
CA MET A 238 4.97 5.47 17.99
C MET A 238 6.33 6.17 17.84
N LEU A 239 6.93 6.61 18.96
CA LEU A 239 8.28 7.18 18.97
C LEU A 239 9.35 6.14 18.63
N ASP A 240 9.23 4.93 19.19
CA ASP A 240 10.15 3.82 18.93
C ASP A 240 10.06 3.37 17.47
N ASP A 241 8.85 3.22 16.93
CA ASP A 241 8.60 2.91 15.52
C ASP A 241 9.20 4.01 14.63
N ALA A 242 8.97 5.29 14.94
CA ALA A 242 9.61 6.37 14.21
C ALA A 242 11.14 6.23 14.21
N ALA A 243 11.76 5.93 15.36
CA ALA A 243 13.21 5.80 15.46
C ALA A 243 13.75 4.66 14.59
N LEU A 244 13.05 3.53 14.59
CA LEU A 244 13.37 2.38 13.75
C LEU A 244 13.30 2.73 12.25
N ILE A 245 12.22 3.40 11.82
CA ILE A 245 12.03 3.82 10.42
C ILE A 245 13.08 4.86 10.01
N GLY A 246 13.32 5.88 10.85
CA GLY A 246 14.35 6.89 10.59
C GLY A 246 15.75 6.28 10.47
N HIS A 247 16.07 5.28 11.30
CA HIS A 247 17.30 4.52 11.20
C HIS A 247 17.41 3.77 9.86
N ALA A 248 16.35 3.07 9.45
CA ALA A 248 16.31 2.35 8.17
C ALA A 248 16.50 3.29 6.96
N MET A 249 15.82 4.45 6.96
CA MET A 249 15.97 5.46 5.90
C MET A 249 17.39 6.03 5.85
N ARG A 250 18.01 6.28 7.00
CA ARG A 250 19.41 6.74 7.07
C ARG A 250 20.37 5.71 6.48
N LEU A 251 20.18 4.42 6.78
CA LEU A 251 21.00 3.36 6.17
C LEU A 251 20.83 3.31 4.65
N ALA A 252 19.59 3.41 4.15
CA ALA A 252 19.30 3.44 2.72
C ALA A 252 19.98 4.64 2.03
N TYR A 253 19.86 5.83 2.61
CA TYR A 253 20.51 7.05 2.10
C TYR A 253 22.04 6.94 2.12
N LEU A 254 22.63 6.41 3.19
CA LEU A 254 24.07 6.20 3.26
C LEU A 254 24.54 5.22 2.18
N GLY A 255 23.85 4.09 2.02
CA GLY A 255 24.15 3.11 0.97
C GLY A 255 24.09 3.72 -0.44
N GLU A 256 23.09 4.56 -0.71
CA GLU A 256 22.98 5.31 -1.96
C GLU A 256 24.17 6.27 -2.16
N LYS A 257 24.52 7.07 -1.15
CA LYS A 257 25.59 8.08 -1.25
C LYS A 257 26.99 7.50 -1.30
N THR A 258 27.25 6.39 -0.60
CA THR A 258 28.57 5.74 -0.60
C THR A 258 28.74 4.78 -1.77
N GLY A 259 27.69 4.56 -2.57
CA GLY A 259 27.67 3.49 -3.57
C GLY A 259 27.81 2.10 -2.96
N SER A 260 27.59 1.97 -1.66
CA SER A 260 27.63 0.69 -0.95
C SER A 260 26.33 -0.05 -1.25
N GLN A 261 26.34 -0.77 -2.36
CA GLN A 261 25.28 -1.69 -2.70
C GLN A 261 25.52 -3.02 -1.99
N ALA A 262 24.44 -3.62 -1.48
CA ALA A 262 24.50 -5.03 -1.11
C ALA A 262 24.95 -5.83 -2.35
N PRO A 263 25.77 -6.88 -2.20
CA PRO A 263 26.14 -7.71 -3.34
C PRO A 263 24.87 -8.15 -4.09
N PRO A 264 24.83 -8.06 -5.43
CA PRO A 264 23.62 -8.34 -6.21
C PRO A 264 23.12 -9.76 -5.97
N VAL A 265 24.03 -10.69 -5.66
CA VAL A 265 23.73 -12.02 -5.17
C VAL A 265 24.71 -12.35 -4.05
N PHE A 266 24.19 -12.81 -2.91
CA PHE A 266 24.99 -13.40 -1.85
C PHE A 266 24.25 -14.60 -1.25
N GLN A 267 25.01 -15.55 -0.72
CA GLN A 267 24.46 -16.69 -0.01
C GLN A 267 24.60 -16.43 1.50
N ALA A 268 23.49 -16.49 2.22
CA ALA A 268 23.46 -16.33 3.67
C ALA A 268 22.43 -17.28 4.29
N TRP A 269 22.55 -17.48 5.60
CA TRP A 269 21.56 -18.17 6.42
C TRP A 269 20.77 -17.12 7.19
N ILE A 270 19.45 -17.21 7.12
CA ILE A 270 18.53 -16.35 7.87
C ILE A 270 17.53 -17.24 8.60
N ALA A 271 17.08 -16.79 9.77
CA ALA A 271 15.89 -17.36 10.37
C ALA A 271 14.68 -16.89 9.53
N ASP A 272 13.79 -17.82 9.18
CA ASP A 272 12.54 -17.56 8.45
C ASP A 272 11.43 -16.99 9.37
N ARG A 273 11.64 -17.08 10.69
CA ARG A 273 10.72 -16.61 11.73
C ARG A 273 11.46 -15.84 12.82
N ASP A 274 10.74 -14.96 13.50
CA ASP A 274 11.24 -14.26 14.67
C ASP A 274 11.56 -15.27 15.80
N PRO A 275 12.78 -15.22 16.38
CA PRO A 275 13.21 -16.20 17.38
C PRO A 275 12.43 -16.12 18.70
N ILE A 276 11.77 -15.00 18.99
CA ILE A 276 10.92 -14.77 20.16
C ILE A 276 9.46 -15.03 19.81
N LYS A 277 8.99 -14.47 18.69
CA LYS A 277 7.61 -14.59 18.19
C LYS A 277 7.57 -15.50 16.96
N GLN A 278 7.66 -16.80 17.19
CA GLN A 278 7.75 -17.81 16.12
C GLN A 278 6.59 -17.77 15.10
N ASN A 279 5.47 -17.09 15.40
CA ASN A 279 4.37 -16.90 14.46
C ASN A 279 4.58 -15.75 13.45
N VAL A 280 5.64 -14.95 13.61
CA VAL A 280 5.94 -13.81 12.74
C VAL A 280 7.01 -14.21 11.72
N PRO A 281 6.71 -14.24 10.41
CA PRO A 281 7.71 -14.45 9.37
C PRO A 281 8.65 -13.24 9.27
N THR A 282 9.92 -13.49 8.99
CA THR A 282 10.97 -12.47 8.83
C THR A 282 11.39 -12.26 7.38
N THR A 283 10.77 -13.00 6.45
CA THR A 283 11.09 -12.98 5.02
C THR A 283 9.82 -12.82 4.18
N ASP A 284 9.96 -12.13 3.06
CA ASP A 284 8.94 -12.05 2.00
C ASP A 284 9.41 -12.91 0.82
N VAL A 285 8.58 -13.87 0.39
CA VAL A 285 8.92 -14.80 -0.68
C VAL A 285 8.42 -14.25 -2.01
N ARG A 286 9.32 -14.15 -2.98
CA ARG A 286 9.00 -13.67 -4.33
C ARG A 286 9.48 -14.65 -5.38
N VAL A 287 8.70 -14.78 -6.44
CA VAL A 287 9.01 -15.58 -7.63
C VAL A 287 9.51 -14.63 -8.72
N LEU A 288 10.68 -14.92 -9.27
CA LEU A 288 11.20 -14.18 -10.42
C LEU A 288 10.52 -14.73 -11.68
N LEU A 289 9.66 -13.91 -12.31
CA LEU A 289 9.04 -14.24 -13.59
C LEU A 289 9.63 -13.39 -14.69
N THR A 290 9.87 -14.00 -15.85
CA THR A 290 10.20 -13.24 -17.06
C THR A 290 8.98 -12.48 -17.58
N LYS A 291 9.22 -11.49 -18.45
CA LYS A 291 8.13 -10.71 -19.05
C LYS A 291 7.22 -11.58 -19.93
N SER A 292 7.79 -12.57 -20.61
CA SER A 292 7.02 -13.59 -21.33
C SER A 292 6.16 -14.41 -20.39
N GLN A 293 6.74 -14.96 -19.32
CA GLN A 293 6.01 -15.77 -18.34
C GLN A 293 4.86 -15.00 -17.68
N LEU A 294 5.09 -13.74 -17.27
CA LEU A 294 4.05 -12.91 -16.68
C LEU A 294 2.92 -12.59 -17.68
N SER A 295 3.25 -12.36 -18.95
CA SER A 295 2.27 -12.10 -19.99
C SER A 295 1.39 -13.33 -20.26
N ASP A 296 2.01 -14.50 -20.38
CA ASP A 296 1.31 -15.77 -20.56
C ASP A 296 0.39 -16.06 -19.36
N LEU A 297 0.88 -15.82 -18.14
CA LEU A 297 0.12 -15.97 -16.91
C LEU A 297 -1.10 -15.05 -16.84
N SER A 298 -0.93 -13.80 -17.27
CA SER A 298 -2.01 -12.80 -17.36
C SER A 298 -3.09 -13.23 -18.37
N ASP A 299 -2.68 -13.70 -19.55
CA ASP A 299 -3.62 -14.17 -20.57
C ASP A 299 -4.41 -15.39 -20.10
N VAL A 300 -3.75 -16.31 -19.39
CA VAL A 300 -4.40 -17.48 -18.80
C VAL A 300 -5.39 -17.07 -17.71
N LEU A 301 -4.96 -16.26 -16.74
CA LEU A 301 -5.85 -15.81 -15.66
C LEU A 301 -7.05 -15.04 -16.21
N LYS A 302 -6.87 -14.25 -17.27
CA LYS A 302 -7.97 -13.56 -17.94
C LYS A 302 -9.00 -14.54 -18.51
N LYS A 303 -8.56 -15.60 -19.19
CA LYS A 303 -9.47 -16.64 -19.71
C LYS A 303 -10.21 -17.37 -18.58
N ILE A 304 -9.53 -17.65 -17.47
CA ILE A 304 -10.15 -18.25 -16.27
C ILE A 304 -11.19 -17.30 -15.68
N LEU A 305 -10.86 -16.01 -15.56
CA LEU A 305 -11.77 -14.97 -15.06
C LEU A 305 -13.02 -14.83 -15.95
N ASP A 306 -12.83 -14.80 -17.26
CA ASP A 306 -13.95 -14.73 -18.22
C ASP A 306 -14.85 -15.97 -18.08
N ALA A 307 -14.27 -17.16 -17.98
CA ALA A 307 -15.01 -18.40 -17.75
C ALA A 307 -15.73 -18.44 -16.39
N ALA A 308 -15.12 -17.90 -15.33
CA ALA A 308 -15.71 -17.85 -13.99
C ALA A 308 -16.88 -16.85 -13.91
N ASN A 309 -16.76 -15.69 -14.55
CA ASN A 309 -17.84 -14.69 -14.65
C ASN A 309 -19.08 -15.26 -15.37
N GLU A 310 -18.87 -16.00 -16.47
CA GLU A 310 -19.96 -16.70 -17.16
C GLU A 310 -20.47 -17.90 -16.33
N GLY A 311 -19.56 -18.58 -15.61
CA GLY A 311 -19.86 -19.69 -14.70
C GLY A 311 -20.77 -19.33 -13.53
N MET A 312 -20.85 -18.06 -13.11
CA MET A 312 -21.86 -17.58 -12.17
C MET A 312 -23.29 -17.72 -12.70
N ILE A 313 -23.46 -17.69 -14.03
CA ILE A 313 -24.75 -17.85 -14.71
C ILE A 313 -25.03 -19.34 -14.95
N SER A 314 -24.01 -20.13 -15.29
CA SER A 314 -24.11 -21.56 -15.60
C SER A 314 -22.89 -22.33 -15.06
N PRO A 315 -22.96 -22.93 -13.84
CA PRO A 315 -21.81 -23.56 -13.19
C PRO A 315 -21.17 -24.72 -13.98
N SER A 316 -21.92 -25.39 -14.85
CA SER A 316 -21.41 -26.44 -15.73
C SER A 316 -20.58 -25.92 -16.90
N GLU A 317 -20.79 -24.68 -17.34
CA GLU A 317 -20.12 -24.13 -18.54
C GLU A 317 -18.67 -23.68 -18.27
N MET A 318 -18.33 -23.32 -17.04
CA MET A 318 -16.98 -22.86 -16.68
C MET A 318 -15.91 -23.91 -17.06
N PHE A 319 -16.05 -25.14 -16.57
CA PHE A 319 -15.06 -26.21 -16.77
C PHE A 319 -15.08 -26.79 -18.19
N GLU A 320 -16.21 -26.69 -18.91
CA GLU A 320 -16.24 -26.98 -20.35
C GLU A 320 -15.39 -25.99 -21.14
N ARG A 321 -15.45 -24.69 -20.80
CA ARG A 321 -14.63 -23.64 -21.43
C ARG A 321 -13.17 -23.70 -21.01
N LEU A 322 -12.87 -24.00 -19.75
CA LEU A 322 -11.48 -24.19 -19.32
C LEU A 322 -10.82 -25.35 -20.07
N ARG A 323 -11.56 -26.44 -20.30
CA ARG A 323 -11.09 -27.56 -21.13
C ARG A 323 -10.90 -27.17 -22.60
N SER A 324 -11.73 -26.27 -23.15
CA SER A 324 -11.54 -25.78 -24.51
C SER A 324 -10.32 -24.85 -24.62
N VAL A 325 -10.10 -24.00 -23.61
CA VAL A 325 -8.89 -23.17 -23.50
C VAL A 325 -7.64 -24.04 -23.42
N ALA A 326 -7.62 -25.06 -22.55
CA ALA A 326 -6.54 -26.04 -22.44
C ALA A 326 -6.21 -26.70 -23.80
N ALA A 327 -7.25 -27.13 -24.53
CA ALA A 327 -7.08 -27.76 -25.84
C ALA A 327 -6.48 -26.80 -26.89
N THR A 328 -6.76 -25.49 -26.81
CA THR A 328 -6.14 -24.49 -27.70
C THR A 328 -4.68 -24.18 -27.36
N MET A 329 -4.24 -24.53 -26.14
CA MET A 329 -2.88 -24.25 -25.65
C MET A 329 -1.92 -25.44 -25.85
N GLY A 330 -2.36 -26.52 -26.52
CA GLY A 330 -1.51 -27.62 -26.95
C GLY A 330 -1.54 -28.87 -26.05
N THR A 331 -2.35 -28.88 -25.00
CA THR A 331 -2.54 -30.05 -24.12
C THR A 331 -3.39 -31.12 -24.83
N ASP A 332 -3.02 -32.40 -24.71
CA ASP A 332 -3.70 -33.51 -25.40
C ASP A 332 -5.19 -33.60 -25.00
N PRO A 333 -6.15 -33.36 -25.93
CA PRO A 333 -7.58 -33.40 -25.64
C PRO A 333 -8.10 -34.74 -25.12
N ASN A 334 -7.37 -35.84 -25.38
CA ASN A 334 -7.78 -37.17 -24.92
C ASN A 334 -7.42 -37.41 -23.45
N GLN A 335 -6.43 -36.71 -22.89
CA GLN A 335 -6.12 -36.76 -21.46
C GLN A 335 -7.15 -35.96 -20.64
N LEU A 336 -7.67 -34.85 -21.20
CA LEU A 336 -8.64 -33.96 -20.57
C LEU A 336 -10.06 -34.55 -20.50
N LYS A 337 -10.42 -35.48 -21.38
CA LYS A 337 -11.78 -36.07 -21.45
C LYS A 337 -12.05 -37.18 -20.44
N GLN A 338 -11.01 -37.78 -19.85
CA GLN A 338 -11.19 -38.94 -18.95
C GLN A 338 -11.33 -38.57 -17.47
N ASN A 339 -11.03 -37.32 -17.09
CA ASN A 339 -11.00 -36.91 -15.68
C ASN A 339 -12.05 -35.81 -15.41
N GLY A 340 -13.26 -36.21 -15.03
CA GLY A 340 -14.32 -35.29 -14.59
C GLY A 340 -14.02 -34.54 -13.27
N THR A 341 -12.88 -34.81 -12.66
CA THR A 341 -12.36 -34.22 -11.42
C THR A 341 -11.01 -33.54 -11.63
N ALA A 342 -10.61 -33.26 -12.87
CA ALA A 342 -9.32 -32.64 -13.15
C ALA A 342 -9.25 -31.22 -12.58
N LYS A 343 -8.21 -30.97 -11.79
CA LYS A 343 -7.90 -29.64 -11.26
C LYS A 343 -7.39 -28.71 -12.36
N LEU A 344 -7.50 -27.40 -12.16
CA LEU A 344 -6.97 -26.40 -13.10
C LEU A 344 -5.48 -26.57 -13.42
N SER A 345 -4.65 -27.00 -12.47
CA SER A 345 -3.23 -27.37 -12.73
C SER A 345 -3.10 -28.54 -13.71
N GLU A 346 -3.93 -29.58 -13.56
CA GLU A 346 -3.89 -30.80 -14.36
C GLU A 346 -4.41 -30.60 -15.78
N LEU A 347 -5.12 -29.48 -16.03
CA LEU A 347 -5.58 -29.11 -17.37
C LEU A 347 -4.42 -28.59 -18.25
N GLY A 348 -3.20 -28.41 -17.71
CA GLY A 348 -2.05 -27.89 -18.46
C GLY A 348 -2.26 -26.45 -18.97
N VAL A 349 -3.20 -25.74 -18.36
CA VAL A 349 -3.59 -24.37 -18.72
C VAL A 349 -2.54 -23.36 -18.23
N LEU A 350 -1.72 -23.77 -17.25
CA LEU A 350 -0.71 -22.96 -16.60
C LEU A 350 0.68 -23.59 -16.85
N GLY A 351 1.70 -22.76 -17.02
CA GLY A 351 3.02 -23.21 -17.47
C GLY A 351 3.72 -24.12 -16.46
N GLU A 352 4.56 -25.04 -16.96
CA GLU A 352 5.35 -26.03 -16.19
C GLU A 352 6.14 -25.40 -15.02
N TYR A 353 6.54 -24.14 -15.15
CA TYR A 353 7.28 -23.41 -14.12
C TYR A 353 6.50 -23.18 -12.81
N LEU A 354 5.19 -23.39 -12.79
CA LEU A 354 4.36 -23.30 -11.58
C LEU A 354 4.24 -24.63 -10.85
N ASP A 355 4.38 -25.76 -11.56
CA ASP A 355 4.20 -27.10 -11.00
C ASP A 355 5.36 -27.48 -10.05
N ASP A 356 6.56 -26.98 -10.33
CA ASP A 356 7.75 -27.21 -9.51
C ASP A 356 7.85 -26.32 -8.26
N LEU A 357 6.98 -25.30 -8.16
CA LEU A 357 6.98 -24.42 -7.00
C LEU A 357 6.25 -25.12 -5.83
N PRO A 358 6.85 -25.17 -4.62
CA PRO A 358 6.23 -25.77 -3.44
C PRO A 358 5.16 -24.83 -2.85
N TYR A 359 4.19 -24.40 -3.66
CA TYR A 359 3.17 -23.44 -3.30
C TYR A 359 1.77 -24.03 -3.49
N HIS A 360 0.88 -23.74 -2.53
CA HIS A 360 -0.50 -24.18 -2.58
C HIS A 360 -1.37 -23.05 -3.12
N SER A 361 -1.64 -23.10 -4.42
CA SER A 361 -2.53 -22.17 -5.10
C SER A 361 -4.00 -22.46 -4.81
N GLU A 362 -4.78 -21.41 -4.53
CA GLU A 362 -6.24 -21.48 -4.49
C GLU A 362 -6.84 -21.64 -5.89
N VAL A 363 -6.22 -21.08 -6.93
CA VAL A 363 -6.70 -21.14 -8.32
C VAL A 363 -6.37 -22.47 -8.97
N LEU A 364 -5.13 -22.98 -8.82
CA LEU A 364 -4.71 -24.26 -9.41
C LEU A 364 -5.49 -25.44 -8.86
N ASN A 365 -5.85 -25.39 -7.57
CA ASN A 365 -6.51 -26.50 -6.90
C ASN A 365 -8.03 -26.52 -7.08
N LEU A 366 -8.60 -25.54 -7.79
CA LEU A 366 -10.04 -25.50 -8.03
C LEU A 366 -10.43 -26.58 -9.06
N ASP A 367 -11.39 -27.40 -8.65
CA ASP A 367 -12.06 -28.40 -9.48
C ASP A 367 -13.57 -28.10 -9.60
N GLU A 368 -14.24 -28.84 -10.49
CA GLU A 368 -15.65 -28.60 -10.82
C GLU A 368 -16.58 -28.83 -9.63
N ASP A 369 -16.30 -29.84 -8.81
CA ASP A 369 -17.11 -30.16 -7.64
C ASP A 369 -16.97 -29.09 -6.55
N THR A 370 -15.75 -28.60 -6.32
CA THR A 370 -15.46 -27.50 -5.40
C THR A 370 -16.18 -26.23 -5.84
N TRP A 371 -16.09 -25.84 -7.12
CA TRP A 371 -16.78 -24.66 -7.66
C TRP A 371 -18.31 -24.75 -7.49
N LYS A 372 -18.90 -25.92 -7.77
CA LYS A 372 -20.35 -26.17 -7.61
C LYS A 372 -20.79 -26.18 -6.15
N SER A 373 -19.89 -26.55 -5.24
CA SER A 373 -20.17 -26.57 -3.80
C SER A 373 -20.20 -25.18 -3.17
N TRP A 374 -19.55 -24.19 -3.80
CA TRP A 374 -19.47 -22.83 -3.30
C TRP A 374 -20.81 -22.08 -3.41
N ASP A 375 -21.07 -21.24 -2.42
CA ASP A 375 -22.16 -20.27 -2.50
C ASP A 375 -21.76 -19.06 -3.38
N GLY A 376 -22.74 -18.22 -3.72
CA GLY A 376 -22.48 -17.07 -4.59
C GLY A 376 -21.45 -16.09 -4.02
N LEU A 377 -21.35 -15.96 -2.70
CA LEU A 377 -20.36 -15.09 -2.05
C LEU A 377 -18.93 -15.64 -2.16
N ALA A 378 -18.74 -16.96 -2.02
CA ALA A 378 -17.45 -17.60 -2.22
C ALA A 378 -17.00 -17.54 -3.69
N GLN A 379 -17.92 -17.76 -4.64
CA GLN A 379 -17.66 -17.59 -6.07
C GLN A 379 -17.28 -16.14 -6.43
N GLU A 380 -18.02 -15.15 -5.90
CA GLU A 380 -17.70 -13.73 -6.08
C GLU A 380 -16.34 -13.37 -5.47
N LYS A 381 -16.03 -13.90 -4.27
CA LYS A 381 -14.71 -13.72 -3.65
C LYS A 381 -13.59 -14.25 -4.54
N PHE A 382 -13.76 -15.43 -5.13
CA PHE A 382 -12.78 -16.01 -6.04
C PHE A 382 -12.58 -15.15 -7.30
N ILE A 383 -13.67 -14.72 -7.94
CA ILE A 383 -13.64 -13.83 -9.11
C ILE A 383 -12.94 -12.50 -8.78
N ARG A 384 -13.21 -11.94 -7.60
CA ARG A 384 -12.54 -10.73 -7.12
C ARG A 384 -11.05 -10.96 -6.94
N THR A 385 -10.65 -12.06 -6.30
CA THR A 385 -9.23 -12.42 -6.13
C THR A 385 -8.53 -12.52 -7.49
N LEU A 386 -9.13 -13.19 -8.48
CA LEU A 386 -8.59 -13.29 -9.84
C LEU A 386 -8.47 -11.92 -10.52
N SER A 387 -9.50 -11.08 -10.42
CA SER A 387 -9.50 -9.72 -10.98
C SER A 387 -8.39 -8.86 -10.39
N THR A 388 -8.18 -8.95 -9.07
CA THR A 388 -7.10 -8.27 -8.36
C THR A 388 -5.74 -8.72 -8.87
N LYS A 389 -5.47 -10.04 -8.96
CA LYS A 389 -4.22 -10.59 -9.49
C LYS A 389 -3.95 -10.14 -10.94
N LEU A 390 -4.98 -10.18 -11.79
CA LEU A 390 -4.85 -9.74 -13.19
C LEU A 390 -4.48 -8.25 -13.30
N ARG A 391 -5.12 -7.40 -12.47
CA ARG A 391 -4.79 -5.98 -12.40
C ARG A 391 -3.34 -5.76 -11.97
N HIS A 392 -2.85 -6.54 -11.01
CA HIS A 392 -1.44 -6.50 -10.60
C HIS A 392 -0.50 -6.86 -11.75
N TYR A 393 -0.79 -7.90 -12.51
CA TYR A 393 0.07 -8.28 -13.64
C TYR A 393 0.12 -7.20 -14.72
N GLN A 394 -0.99 -6.48 -14.94
CA GLN A 394 -1.00 -5.31 -15.83
C GLN A 394 -0.10 -4.18 -15.31
N VAL A 395 -0.15 -3.88 -14.01
CA VAL A 395 0.73 -2.88 -13.38
C VAL A 395 2.20 -3.30 -13.51
N TYR A 396 2.54 -4.56 -13.20
CA TYR A 396 3.91 -5.07 -13.30
C TYR A 396 4.43 -5.05 -14.75
N ASN A 397 3.58 -5.36 -15.73
CA ASN A 397 3.97 -5.34 -17.14
C ASN A 397 4.17 -3.90 -17.67
N ALA A 398 3.39 -2.95 -17.16
CA ALA A 398 3.52 -1.52 -17.48
C ALA A 398 4.74 -0.86 -16.82
N ASP A 399 5.25 -1.44 -15.74
CA ASP A 399 6.41 -0.93 -15.01
C ASP A 399 7.71 -1.31 -15.70
N VAL A 400 8.16 -0.48 -16.65
CA VAL A 400 9.35 -0.76 -17.47
C VAL A 400 10.65 -0.69 -16.64
N ASP A 401 10.67 0.10 -15.56
CA ASP A 401 11.89 0.40 -14.80
C ASP A 401 12.30 -0.71 -13.83
N ARG A 402 11.34 -1.56 -13.42
CA ARG A 402 11.58 -2.68 -12.47
C ARG A 402 11.95 -4.01 -13.13
N TRP A 403 11.99 -4.09 -14.46
CA TRP A 403 12.42 -5.28 -15.19
C TRP A 403 13.95 -5.38 -15.24
N VAL A 404 14.52 -6.34 -14.53
CA VAL A 404 15.97 -6.50 -14.41
C VAL A 404 16.49 -7.52 -15.42
N PRO A 405 17.46 -7.15 -16.29
CA PRO A 405 18.14 -8.13 -17.12
C PRO A 405 19.07 -9.01 -16.27
N LEU A 406 18.98 -10.33 -16.42
CA LEU A 406 19.88 -11.28 -15.74
C LEU A 406 21.24 -11.41 -16.43
N ALA A 407 21.33 -11.04 -17.71
CA ALA A 407 22.55 -11.08 -18.49
C ALA A 407 22.66 -9.84 -19.39
N GLU A 408 23.88 -9.38 -19.62
CA GLU A 408 24.13 -8.26 -20.52
C GLU A 408 23.72 -8.63 -21.95
N GLY A 409 22.83 -7.83 -22.56
CA GLY A 409 22.32 -8.07 -23.90
C GLY A 409 21.18 -9.10 -24.00
N SER A 410 20.56 -9.51 -22.89
CA SER A 410 19.35 -10.34 -22.92
C SER A 410 18.18 -9.62 -23.61
N ASP A 411 17.27 -10.38 -24.23
CA ASP A 411 16.02 -9.82 -24.77
C ASP A 411 15.22 -9.22 -23.60
N ALA A 412 14.55 -8.08 -23.82
CA ALA A 412 13.69 -7.46 -22.83
C ALA A 412 12.54 -8.38 -22.37
N ARG A 413 12.21 -9.42 -23.15
CA ARG A 413 11.27 -10.48 -22.80
C ARG A 413 11.78 -11.40 -21.69
N ASP A 414 13.10 -11.53 -21.58
CA ASP A 414 13.78 -12.40 -20.61
C ASP A 414 14.18 -11.65 -19.32
N ASN A 415 13.98 -10.32 -19.30
CA ASN A 415 14.11 -9.57 -18.07
C ASN A 415 13.14 -10.13 -17.03
N VAL A 416 13.57 -10.14 -15.76
CA VAL A 416 12.80 -10.70 -14.67
C VAL A 416 12.20 -9.62 -13.78
N TYR A 417 11.06 -9.96 -13.19
CA TYR A 417 10.36 -9.13 -12.21
C TYR A 417 10.06 -9.97 -10.95
N PRO A 418 10.32 -9.43 -9.73
CA PRO A 418 10.05 -10.13 -8.48
C PRO A 418 8.57 -10.04 -8.08
N VAL A 419 7.79 -11.05 -8.45
CA VAL A 419 6.36 -11.16 -8.13
C VAL A 419 6.18 -11.75 -6.73
N PRO A 420 5.43 -11.10 -5.82
CA PRO A 420 5.13 -11.67 -4.50
C PRO A 420 4.43 -13.03 -4.60
N LEU A 421 4.76 -13.98 -3.73
CA LEU A 421 4.17 -15.32 -3.75
C LEU A 421 2.64 -15.29 -3.63
N GLU A 422 2.09 -14.36 -2.84
CA GLU A 422 0.63 -14.13 -2.70
C GLU A 422 -0.07 -13.69 -4.00
N MET A 423 0.70 -13.12 -4.93
CA MET A 423 0.23 -12.70 -6.24
C MET A 423 0.33 -13.80 -7.28
N MET A 424 0.91 -14.96 -6.96
CA MET A 424 0.86 -16.14 -7.82
C MET A 424 -0.58 -16.69 -7.86
N PRO A 425 -1.03 -17.29 -8.98
CA PRO A 425 -2.39 -17.82 -9.12
C PRO A 425 -2.77 -18.71 -7.96
#